data_AF-A0A9P4N2T5-F1
#
_entry.id   AF-A0A9P4N2T5-F1
#
_cell.length_a   1.000
_cell.length_b   1.000
_cell.length_c   1.000
_cell.angle_alpha   90.00
_cell.angle_beta   90.00
_cell.angle_gamma   90.00
#
_symmetry.space_group_name_H-M   'P 1'
#
loop_
_entity.id
_entity.type
_entity.pdbx_description
1 polymer ?
#
loop_
_entity_poly.entity_id
_entity_poly.type
_entity_poly.pdbx_seq_one_letter_code
_entity_poly.pdbx_strand_id
1 'polypeptide(L)'
;MSGGEETKVSKLSLQYLLAMRRRHIATVRLTRELANFVLKGTPTHTNPRQQQMWNSVYEKMIPLVFAVGYFLEEHRRAILDRDLGRIRPRSNIGYDICTTPGILDRERIIMRRLDPPLRLQYFYMYCFILQVLARKLRPPTRTVGDWVGQAACPEDIAFVLVLGGIGQVAKLLACKNHGERRRLLHTFIIRLSPHESITWRRHWRDLGVISPALLDDIPCTSIGITQLDQIWEPLIAEMMRPENRVFTEHQRMKYEEVRISKKYINEIMGYDIMRGRRVNIDDSDAGEGDDL
;
A
#
# COMPACT_ATOMS: atom_id res chain seq x y z
N MET A 1 -43.29 9.18 -17.58
CA MET A 1 -42.14 8.27 -17.38
C MET A 1 -40.88 9.04 -16.94
N SER A 2 -40.91 9.80 -15.83
CA SER A 2 -39.80 10.68 -15.42
C SER A 2 -39.14 10.32 -14.07
N GLY A 3 -39.64 9.29 -13.36
CA GLY A 3 -39.17 8.95 -12.00
C GLY A 3 -37.98 7.98 -11.91
N GLY A 4 -37.51 7.46 -13.04
CA GLY A 4 -36.45 6.44 -13.10
C GLY A 4 -35.02 6.98 -13.15
N GLU A 5 -34.83 8.26 -13.52
CA GLU A 5 -33.52 8.90 -13.59
C GLU A 5 -33.10 9.53 -12.26
N GLU A 6 -34.00 10.25 -11.57
CA GLU A 6 -33.69 10.87 -10.26
C GLU A 6 -33.29 9.85 -9.19
N THR A 7 -33.95 8.69 -9.16
CA THR A 7 -33.63 7.61 -8.19
C THR A 7 -32.29 6.94 -8.49
N LYS A 8 -31.88 6.84 -9.76
CA LYS A 8 -30.56 6.32 -10.16
C LYS A 8 -29.44 7.30 -9.82
N VAL A 9 -29.63 8.59 -10.08
CA VAL A 9 -28.65 9.65 -9.78
C VAL A 9 -28.40 9.76 -8.27
N SER A 10 -29.46 9.68 -7.46
CA SER A 10 -29.37 9.69 -5.99
C SER A 10 -28.61 8.48 -5.45
N LYS A 11 -28.88 7.28 -5.98
CA LYS A 11 -28.20 6.03 -5.57
C LYS A 11 -26.71 6.01 -5.95
N LEU A 12 -26.38 6.50 -7.15
CA LEU A 12 -24.98 6.63 -7.60
C LEU A 12 -24.20 7.63 -6.74
N SER A 13 -24.83 8.76 -6.41
CA SER A 13 -24.26 9.78 -5.52
C SER A 13 -24.00 9.21 -4.12
N LEU A 14 -24.95 8.46 -3.55
CA LEU A 14 -24.77 7.80 -2.25
C LEU A 14 -23.64 6.78 -2.26
N GLN A 15 -23.55 5.93 -3.29
CA GLN A 15 -22.48 4.94 -3.40
C GLN A 15 -21.10 5.60 -3.52
N TYR A 16 -21.01 6.68 -4.31
CA TYR A 16 -19.80 7.48 -4.43
C TYR A 16 -19.39 8.08 -3.08
N LEU A 17 -20.32 8.70 -2.35
CA LEU A 17 -20.06 9.28 -1.02
C LEU A 17 -19.62 8.22 -0.01
N LEU A 18 -20.23 7.04 -0.01
CA LEU A 18 -19.83 5.93 0.86
C LEU A 18 -18.43 5.41 0.51
N ALA A 19 -18.09 5.30 -0.77
CA ALA A 19 -16.74 4.93 -1.21
C ALA A 19 -15.70 5.96 -0.77
N MET A 20 -15.98 7.25 -0.98
CA MET A 20 -15.13 8.36 -0.52
C MET A 20 -14.93 8.34 0.99
N ARG A 21 -16.01 8.14 1.77
CA ARG A 21 -15.93 8.03 3.23
C ARG A 21 -15.06 6.85 3.67
N ARG A 22 -15.20 5.68 3.04
CA ARG A 22 -14.37 4.50 3.34
C ARG A 22 -12.90 4.77 3.05
N ARG A 23 -12.58 5.42 1.91
CA ARG A 23 -11.21 5.81 1.56
C ARG A 23 -10.63 6.81 2.55
N HIS A 24 -11.41 7.82 2.94
CA HIS A 24 -11.00 8.79 3.95
C HIS A 24 -10.69 8.13 5.31
N ILE A 25 -11.57 7.22 5.78
CA ILE A 25 -11.33 6.47 7.03
C ILE A 25 -10.06 5.62 6.92
N ALA A 26 -9.86 4.92 5.81
CA ALA A 26 -8.64 4.13 5.58
C ALA A 26 -7.38 5.01 5.57
N THR A 27 -7.46 6.18 4.93
CA THR A 27 -6.38 7.17 4.87
C THR A 27 -6.01 7.66 6.26
N VAL A 28 -7.00 8.08 7.06
CA VAL A 28 -6.81 8.55 8.44
C VAL A 28 -6.14 7.47 9.29
N ARG A 29 -6.62 6.23 9.20
CA ARG A 29 -6.06 5.10 9.94
C ARG A 29 -4.62 4.80 9.52
N LEU A 30 -4.35 4.72 8.22
CA LEU A 30 -3.00 4.48 7.72
C LEU A 30 -2.05 5.60 8.13
N THR A 31 -2.47 6.85 7.96
CA THR A 31 -1.66 8.03 8.32
C THR A 31 -1.31 8.03 9.79
N ARG A 32 -2.24 7.63 10.67
CA ARG A 32 -1.96 7.48 12.10
C ARG A 32 -0.87 6.43 12.35
N GLU A 33 -0.96 5.26 11.73
CA GLU A 33 0.05 4.21 11.91
C GLU A 33 1.42 4.60 11.34
N LEU A 34 1.45 5.31 10.22
CA LEU A 34 2.68 5.83 9.64
C LEU A 34 3.31 6.92 10.53
N ALA A 35 2.52 7.88 11.01
CA ALA A 35 3.01 8.91 11.93
C ALA A 35 3.51 8.30 13.25
N ASN A 36 2.80 7.31 13.80
CA ASN A 36 3.24 6.56 14.97
C ASN A 36 4.55 5.79 14.70
N PHE A 37 4.74 5.28 13.48
CA PHE A 37 5.98 4.63 13.11
C PHE A 37 7.17 5.61 13.10
N VAL A 38 6.97 6.83 12.60
CA VAL A 38 7.99 7.90 12.65
C VAL A 38 8.35 8.23 14.11
N LEU A 39 7.35 8.26 15.00
CA LEU A 39 7.55 8.67 16.40
C LEU A 39 8.02 7.56 17.35
N LYS A 40 7.78 6.28 17.08
CA LYS A 40 8.25 5.18 17.95
C LYS A 40 9.78 5.07 18.05
N GLY A 41 10.52 5.85 17.25
CA GLY A 41 11.97 6.04 17.39
C GLY A 41 12.39 7.24 18.25
N THR A 42 11.44 7.97 18.86
CA THR A 42 11.67 9.11 19.75
C THR A 42 11.17 8.78 21.16
N PRO A 43 11.92 9.11 22.23
CA PRO A 43 11.50 8.80 23.59
C PRO A 43 10.14 9.43 23.91
N THR A 44 9.38 8.69 24.69
CA THR A 44 7.97 8.84 25.10
C THR A 44 7.49 10.30 25.14
N HIS A 45 6.38 10.56 24.43
CA HIS A 45 5.64 11.83 24.33
C HIS A 45 5.56 12.63 25.64
N THR A 46 6.59 13.43 25.93
CA THR A 46 6.62 14.28 27.13
C THR A 46 6.82 15.75 26.80
N ASN A 47 7.12 16.11 25.55
CA ASN A 47 7.35 17.51 25.16
C ASN A 47 6.23 18.04 24.22
N PRO A 48 5.60 19.20 24.53
CA PRO A 48 4.62 19.84 23.64
C PRO A 48 5.14 20.10 22.23
N ARG A 49 6.46 20.32 22.05
CA ARG A 49 7.08 20.45 20.71
C ARG A 49 6.97 19.16 19.88
N GLN A 50 7.10 17.99 20.50
CA GLN A 50 6.93 16.71 19.80
C GLN A 50 5.49 16.49 19.38
N GLN A 51 4.52 16.95 20.20
CA GLN A 51 3.10 16.86 19.87
C GLN A 51 2.72 17.80 18.72
N GLN A 52 3.26 19.01 18.69
CA GLN A 52 3.10 19.93 17.56
C GLN A 52 3.73 19.37 16.27
N MET A 53 4.93 18.77 16.38
CA MET A 53 5.57 18.08 15.26
C MET A 53 4.71 16.91 14.78
N TRP A 54 4.13 16.12 15.68
CA TRP A 54 3.23 15.02 15.34
C TRP A 54 2.00 15.51 14.56
N ASN A 55 1.33 16.56 15.05
CA ASN A 55 0.19 17.16 14.36
C ASN A 55 0.59 17.60 12.95
N SER A 56 1.73 18.27 12.80
CA SER A 56 2.24 18.72 11.50
C SER A 56 2.56 17.56 10.54
N VAL A 57 3.22 16.50 11.03
CA VAL A 57 3.49 15.29 10.25
C VAL A 57 2.18 14.66 9.80
N TYR A 58 1.27 14.43 10.74
CA TYR A 58 -0.02 13.80 10.49
C TYR A 58 -0.85 14.58 9.46
N GLU A 59 -0.97 15.90 9.62
CA GLU A 59 -1.71 16.78 8.71
C GLU A 59 -1.11 16.79 7.29
N LYS A 60 0.23 16.86 7.17
CA LYS A 60 0.90 16.82 5.86
C LYS A 60 0.76 15.47 5.17
N MET A 61 0.74 14.38 5.93
CA MET A 61 0.68 13.03 5.38
C MET A 61 -0.70 12.64 4.85
N ILE A 62 -1.80 13.12 5.47
CA ILE A 62 -3.17 12.75 5.08
C ILE A 62 -3.43 12.91 3.57
N PRO A 63 -3.23 14.09 2.95
CA PRO A 63 -3.54 14.28 1.53
C PRO A 63 -2.65 13.41 0.63
N LEU A 64 -1.40 13.17 1.03
CA LEU A 64 -0.47 12.31 0.28
C LEU A 64 -0.89 10.83 0.35
N VAL A 65 -1.23 10.34 1.54
CA VAL A 65 -1.72 8.97 1.74
C VAL A 65 -3.05 8.78 1.01
N PHE A 66 -3.91 9.80 0.99
CA PHE A 66 -5.16 9.76 0.25
C PHE A 66 -4.92 9.59 -1.26
N ALA A 67 -4.00 10.36 -1.83
CA ALA A 67 -3.64 10.30 -3.25
C ALA A 67 -3.01 8.94 -3.61
N VAL A 68 -2.11 8.41 -2.77
CA VAL A 68 -1.56 7.05 -2.94
C VAL A 68 -2.67 6.00 -2.87
N GLY A 69 -3.62 6.14 -1.94
CA GLY A 69 -4.78 5.27 -1.83
C GLY A 69 -5.67 5.30 -3.08
N TYR A 70 -5.90 6.48 -3.65
CA TYR A 70 -6.60 6.64 -4.92
C TYR A 70 -5.86 5.95 -6.06
N PHE A 71 -4.54 6.17 -6.18
CA PHE A 71 -3.72 5.53 -7.20
C PHE A 71 -3.81 4.01 -7.13
N LEU A 72 -3.63 3.41 -5.94
CA LEU A 72 -3.71 1.97 -5.75
C LEU A 72 -5.11 1.41 -6.05
N GLU A 73 -6.17 2.16 -5.74
CA GLU A 73 -7.54 1.74 -6.06
C GLU A 73 -7.81 1.72 -7.57
N GLU A 74 -7.37 2.75 -8.30
CA GLU A 74 -7.49 2.79 -9.76
C GLU A 74 -6.60 1.74 -10.42
N HIS A 75 -5.39 1.51 -9.89
CA HIS A 75 -4.48 0.47 -10.35
C HIS A 75 -5.09 -0.93 -10.20
N ARG A 76 -5.68 -1.20 -9.03
CA ARG A 76 -6.42 -2.43 -8.76
C ARG A 76 -7.59 -2.61 -9.73
N ARG A 77 -8.38 -1.56 -9.97
CA ARG A 77 -9.48 -1.60 -10.96
C ARG A 77 -8.95 -1.98 -12.34
N ALA A 78 -7.86 -1.37 -12.79
CA ALA A 78 -7.26 -1.67 -14.08
C ALA A 78 -6.79 -3.13 -14.21
N ILE A 79 -6.22 -3.72 -13.15
CA ILE A 79 -5.84 -5.14 -13.12
C ILE A 79 -7.07 -6.05 -13.20
N LEU A 80 -8.08 -5.77 -12.37
CA LEU A 80 -9.30 -6.59 -12.33
C LEU A 80 -10.08 -6.48 -13.64
N ASP A 81 -10.16 -5.31 -14.26
CA ASP A 81 -10.79 -5.12 -15.57
C ASP A 81 -10.03 -5.84 -16.68
N ARG A 82 -8.69 -5.91 -16.60
CA ARG A 82 -7.86 -6.67 -17.56
C ARG A 82 -8.14 -8.17 -17.47
N ASP A 83 -8.23 -8.70 -16.26
CA ASP A 83 -8.25 -10.15 -16.02
C ASP A 83 -9.67 -10.72 -15.98
N LEU A 84 -10.62 -9.99 -15.38
CA LEU A 84 -12.02 -10.38 -15.24
C LEU A 84 -12.94 -9.71 -16.28
N GLY A 85 -12.56 -8.58 -16.88
CA GLY A 85 -13.43 -7.80 -17.76
C GLY A 85 -13.66 -8.40 -19.16
N ARG A 86 -13.16 -9.61 -19.44
CA ARG A 86 -13.38 -10.31 -20.72
C ARG A 86 -14.08 -11.64 -20.45
N ILE A 87 -15.24 -11.84 -21.09
CA ILE A 87 -15.93 -13.14 -21.12
C ILE A 87 -15.00 -14.12 -21.84
N ARG A 88 -14.33 -14.99 -21.09
CA ARG A 88 -13.49 -16.06 -21.65
C ARG A 88 -14.32 -17.33 -21.80
N PRO A 89 -14.08 -18.14 -22.85
CA PRO A 89 -14.59 -19.51 -22.85
C PRO A 89 -14.05 -20.22 -21.59
N ARG A 90 -14.91 -20.93 -20.87
CA ARG A 90 -14.57 -21.64 -19.60
C ARG A 90 -13.70 -22.88 -19.84
N SER A 91 -12.74 -22.82 -20.74
CA SER A 91 -11.91 -23.95 -21.18
C SER A 91 -10.75 -24.26 -20.22
N ASN A 92 -10.28 -23.27 -19.46
CA ASN A 92 -9.26 -23.46 -18.43
C ASN A 92 -9.92 -23.38 -17.05
N ILE A 93 -10.15 -24.54 -16.45
CA ILE A 93 -10.53 -24.63 -15.03
C ILE A 93 -9.25 -24.43 -14.24
N GLY A 94 -9.20 -23.38 -13.42
CA GLY A 94 -8.04 -23.06 -12.61
C GLY A 94 -8.11 -21.66 -12.04
N TYR A 95 -7.88 -21.56 -10.74
CA TYR A 95 -7.70 -20.30 -10.03
C TYR A 95 -6.22 -20.14 -9.68
N ASP A 96 -5.62 -19.01 -10.07
CA ASP A 96 -4.24 -18.68 -9.71
C ASP A 96 -4.06 -17.16 -9.57
N ILE A 97 -3.23 -16.75 -8.60
CA ILE A 97 -2.76 -15.38 -8.47
C ILE A 97 -1.25 -15.39 -8.59
N CYS A 98 -0.76 -14.76 -9.64
CA CYS A 98 0.67 -14.66 -9.94
C CYS A 98 1.11 -13.21 -10.02
N THR A 99 2.42 -12.97 -9.97
CA THR A 99 2.95 -11.64 -10.26
C THR A 99 3.13 -11.43 -11.77
N THR A 100 2.86 -10.22 -12.26
CA THR A 100 2.99 -9.83 -13.67
C THR A 100 3.73 -8.49 -13.80
N PRO A 101 4.24 -8.15 -15.00
CA PRO A 101 4.83 -6.85 -15.26
C PRO A 101 3.87 -5.66 -15.05
N GLY A 102 4.44 -4.44 -15.03
CA GLY A 102 3.72 -3.18 -14.88
C GLY A 102 2.66 -2.91 -15.96
N ILE A 103 1.64 -2.11 -15.61
CA ILE A 103 0.58 -1.63 -16.52
C ILE A 103 0.75 -0.14 -16.82
N LEU A 104 1.94 0.23 -17.32
CA LEU A 104 2.42 1.61 -17.42
C LEU A 104 1.45 2.56 -18.13
N ASP A 105 0.81 2.13 -19.23
CA ASP A 105 -0.14 2.97 -19.96
C ASP A 105 -1.36 3.35 -19.10
N ARG A 106 -1.81 2.43 -18.25
CA ARG A 106 -2.91 2.68 -17.30
C ARG A 106 -2.43 3.57 -16.15
N GLU A 107 -1.25 3.30 -15.59
CA GLU A 107 -0.66 4.14 -14.55
C GLU A 107 -0.48 5.59 -15.00
N ARG A 108 -0.07 5.80 -16.26
CA ARG A 108 0.06 7.14 -16.86
C ARG A 108 -1.27 7.89 -16.90
N ILE A 109 -2.37 7.20 -17.18
CA ILE A 109 -3.72 7.81 -17.16
C ILE A 109 -4.11 8.20 -15.74
N ILE A 110 -3.85 7.33 -14.76
CA ILE A 110 -4.15 7.60 -13.34
C ILE A 110 -3.34 8.81 -12.86
N MET A 111 -2.04 8.84 -13.18
CA MET A 111 -1.13 9.93 -12.81
C MET A 111 -1.57 11.30 -13.34
N ARG A 112 -2.14 11.36 -14.56
CA ARG A 112 -2.65 12.61 -15.13
C ARG A 112 -3.79 13.23 -14.31
N ARG A 113 -4.51 12.43 -13.52
CA ARG A 113 -5.58 12.87 -12.61
C ARG A 113 -5.07 13.35 -11.25
N LEU A 114 -3.80 13.10 -10.93
CA LEU A 114 -3.16 13.57 -9.71
C LEU A 114 -2.60 14.99 -9.91
N ASP A 115 -2.61 15.78 -8.83
CA ASP A 115 -2.12 17.16 -8.83
C ASP A 115 -0.68 17.23 -9.33
N PRO A 116 -0.41 17.91 -10.47
CA PRO A 116 0.91 17.96 -11.08
C PRO A 116 2.05 18.38 -10.12
N PRO A 117 1.89 19.42 -9.28
CA PRO A 117 2.96 19.87 -8.38
C PRO A 117 3.35 18.85 -7.29
N LEU A 118 2.45 17.91 -6.98
CA LEU A 118 2.59 16.97 -5.87
C LEU A 118 2.94 15.53 -6.30
N ARG A 119 3.04 15.26 -7.61
CA ARG A 119 3.27 13.91 -8.16
C ARG A 119 4.48 13.20 -7.56
N LEU A 120 5.56 13.94 -7.36
CA LEU A 120 6.80 13.40 -6.81
C LEU A 120 6.66 13.10 -5.31
N GLN A 121 5.94 13.95 -4.56
CA GLN A 121 5.64 13.75 -3.15
C GLN A 121 4.70 12.56 -2.94
N TYR A 122 3.75 12.34 -3.85
CA TYR A 122 2.91 11.14 -3.84
C TYR A 122 3.75 9.88 -4.05
N PHE A 123 4.69 9.90 -4.99
CA PHE A 123 5.63 8.79 -5.20
C PHE A 123 6.50 8.53 -3.96
N TYR A 124 7.05 9.57 -3.33
CA TYR A 124 7.80 9.41 -2.09
C TYR A 124 6.94 8.87 -0.95
N MET A 125 5.69 9.29 -0.84
CA MET A 125 4.75 8.73 0.14
C MET A 125 4.50 7.25 -0.11
N TYR A 126 4.33 6.84 -1.37
CA TYR A 126 4.22 5.44 -1.75
C TYR A 126 5.46 4.64 -1.34
N CYS A 127 6.66 5.14 -1.67
CA CYS A 127 7.92 4.50 -1.25
C CYS A 127 8.05 4.40 0.27
N PHE A 128 7.61 5.44 0.99
CA PHE A 128 7.61 5.43 2.45
C PHE A 128 6.63 4.38 3.01
N ILE A 129 5.42 4.27 2.47
CA ILE A 129 4.45 3.23 2.85
C ILE A 129 5.05 1.83 2.66
N LEU A 130 5.67 1.58 1.50
CA LEU A 130 6.37 0.32 1.22
C LEU A 130 7.49 0.04 2.24
N GLN A 131 8.31 1.05 2.52
CA GLN A 131 9.42 0.92 3.48
C GLN A 131 8.91 0.56 4.88
N VAL A 132 7.85 1.21 5.36
CA VAL A 132 7.23 0.91 6.66
C VAL A 132 6.64 -0.49 6.67
N LEU A 133 5.91 -0.86 5.62
CA LEU A 133 5.26 -2.17 5.48
C LEU A 133 6.29 -3.30 5.47
N ALA A 134 7.31 -3.21 4.62
CA ALA A 134 8.39 -4.20 4.54
C ALA A 134 9.13 -4.35 5.87
N ARG A 135 9.40 -3.24 6.58
CA ARG A 135 10.06 -3.28 7.88
C ARG A 135 9.18 -3.90 8.98
N LYS A 136 7.87 -3.68 8.96
CA LYS A 136 6.93 -4.24 9.94
C LYS A 136 6.62 -5.72 9.72
N LEU A 137 6.81 -6.21 8.50
CA LEU A 137 6.64 -7.61 8.12
C LEU A 137 7.94 -8.42 8.21
N ARG A 138 9.09 -7.76 8.39
CA ARG A 138 10.35 -8.43 8.70
C ARG A 138 10.32 -8.96 10.14
N PRO A 139 10.73 -10.22 10.38
CA PRO A 139 10.80 -10.78 11.72
C PRO A 139 11.82 -10.01 12.58
N PRO A 140 11.55 -9.84 13.89
CA PRO A 140 12.44 -9.12 14.81
C PRO A 140 13.76 -9.86 15.07
N THR A 141 13.75 -11.19 15.04
CA THR A 141 14.92 -12.07 15.19
C THR A 141 14.89 -13.15 14.11
N ARG A 142 16.06 -13.63 13.65
CA ARG A 142 16.15 -14.77 12.73
C ARG A 142 15.88 -16.07 13.50
N THR A 143 14.64 -16.30 13.92
CA THR A 143 14.25 -17.58 14.51
C THR A 143 14.11 -18.61 13.39
N VAL A 144 15.06 -19.54 13.34
CA VAL A 144 15.04 -20.68 12.43
C VAL A 144 13.99 -21.66 12.95
N GLY A 145 12.94 -21.93 12.18
CA GLY A 145 12.07 -23.09 12.38
C GLY A 145 10.57 -22.83 12.54
N ASP A 146 10.12 -21.59 12.75
CA ASP A 146 8.70 -21.29 12.86
C ASP A 146 8.20 -20.55 11.62
N TRP A 147 7.06 -20.94 11.03
CA TRP A 147 6.49 -20.27 9.84
C TRP A 147 6.16 -18.79 10.13
N VAL A 148 5.93 -18.46 11.40
CA VAL A 148 5.77 -17.09 11.90
C VAL A 148 7.10 -16.31 11.93
N GLY A 149 8.25 -16.99 12.02
CA GLY A 149 9.59 -16.40 12.02
C GLY A 149 10.11 -16.03 10.63
N GLN A 150 9.44 -16.43 9.54
CA GLN A 150 9.86 -16.10 8.18
C GLN A 150 9.42 -14.69 7.76
N ALA A 151 10.26 -14.01 6.98
CA ALA A 151 9.91 -12.74 6.36
C ALA A 151 8.74 -12.92 5.37
N ALA A 152 7.88 -11.91 5.27
CA ALA A 152 6.85 -11.93 4.24
C ALA A 152 7.46 -11.89 2.84
N CYS A 153 6.94 -12.73 1.96
CA CYS A 153 7.37 -12.76 0.57
C CYS A 153 6.96 -11.44 -0.14
N PRO A 154 7.77 -10.90 -1.06
CA PRO A 154 7.41 -9.70 -1.82
C PRO A 154 6.07 -9.82 -2.55
N GLU A 155 5.72 -11.02 -3.00
CA GLU A 155 4.47 -11.37 -3.67
C GLU A 155 3.27 -11.16 -2.73
N ASP A 156 3.33 -11.69 -1.51
CA ASP A 156 2.30 -11.50 -0.47
C ASP A 156 2.05 -10.00 -0.22
N ILE A 157 3.13 -9.22 -0.17
CA ILE A 157 3.08 -7.77 0.04
C ILE A 157 2.43 -7.08 -1.17
N ALA A 158 2.81 -7.47 -2.39
CA ALA A 158 2.18 -6.97 -3.61
C ALA A 158 0.68 -7.26 -3.64
N PHE A 159 0.28 -8.48 -3.28
CA PHE A 159 -1.12 -8.90 -3.27
C PHE A 159 -1.95 -8.06 -2.29
N VAL A 160 -1.47 -7.88 -1.06
CA VAL A 160 -2.19 -7.03 -0.09
C VAL A 160 -2.18 -5.56 -0.50
N LEU A 161 -1.07 -5.05 -1.01
CA LEU A 161 -0.97 -3.65 -1.40
C LEU A 161 -1.90 -3.32 -2.56
N VAL A 162 -1.87 -4.14 -3.61
CA VAL A 162 -2.62 -3.94 -4.85
C VAL A 162 -4.08 -4.31 -4.67
N LEU A 163 -4.40 -5.52 -4.21
CA LEU A 163 -5.79 -5.95 -4.06
C LEU A 163 -6.43 -5.35 -2.81
N GLY A 164 -5.72 -5.36 -1.69
CA GLY A 164 -6.24 -4.89 -0.40
C GLY A 164 -6.23 -3.37 -0.24
N GLY A 165 -5.33 -2.67 -0.94
CA GLY A 165 -5.19 -1.22 -0.87
C GLY A 165 -4.79 -0.71 0.52
N ILE A 166 -4.82 0.61 0.69
CA ILE A 166 -4.42 1.28 1.93
C ILE A 166 -5.23 0.84 3.16
N GLY A 167 -6.46 0.35 2.97
CA GLY A 167 -7.30 -0.12 4.07
C GLY A 167 -6.78 -1.41 4.72
N GLN A 168 -6.25 -2.35 3.94
CA GLN A 168 -5.64 -3.57 4.48
C GLN A 168 -4.23 -3.29 5.01
N VAL A 169 -3.47 -2.42 4.34
CA VAL A 169 -2.17 -1.94 4.86
C VAL A 169 -2.35 -1.31 6.24
N ALA A 170 -3.35 -0.45 6.43
CA ALA A 170 -3.64 0.15 7.74
C ALA A 170 -3.90 -0.91 8.83
N LYS A 171 -4.67 -1.96 8.51
CA LYS A 171 -4.95 -3.05 9.46
C LYS A 171 -3.68 -3.83 9.82
N LEU A 172 -2.84 -4.14 8.85
CA LEU A 172 -1.55 -4.80 9.09
C LEU A 172 -0.64 -3.94 9.99
N LEU A 173 -0.54 -2.64 9.72
CA LEU A 173 0.33 -1.77 10.51
C LEU A 173 -0.17 -1.58 11.94
N ALA A 174 -1.48 -1.58 12.15
CA ALA A 174 -2.12 -1.44 13.46
C ALA A 174 -1.96 -2.66 14.39
N CYS A 175 -1.73 -3.86 13.85
CA CYS A 175 -1.40 -5.03 14.68
C CYS A 175 -0.17 -4.72 15.53
N LYS A 176 -0.10 -5.22 16.77
CA LYS A 176 1.03 -4.92 17.66
C LYS A 176 2.20 -5.84 17.37
N ASN A 177 1.92 -7.13 17.17
CA ASN A 177 2.92 -8.18 17.15
C ASN A 177 3.16 -8.71 15.73
N HIS A 178 4.35 -9.21 15.44
CA HIS A 178 4.71 -9.72 14.10
C HIS A 178 3.85 -10.93 13.70
N GLY A 179 3.62 -11.87 14.61
CA GLY A 179 2.76 -13.04 14.34
C GLY A 179 1.33 -12.69 13.97
N GLU A 180 0.71 -11.68 14.61
CA GLU A 180 -0.61 -11.19 14.21
C GLU A 180 -0.61 -10.63 12.80
N ARG A 181 0.45 -9.87 12.43
CA ARG A 181 0.60 -9.32 11.08
C ARG A 181 0.72 -10.44 10.04
N ARG A 182 1.56 -11.44 10.28
CA ARG A 182 1.72 -12.60 9.38
C ARG A 182 0.43 -13.39 9.27
N ARG A 183 -0.27 -13.64 10.37
CA ARG A 183 -1.58 -14.32 10.35
C ARG A 183 -2.62 -13.55 9.56
N LEU A 184 -2.68 -12.22 9.71
CA LEU A 184 -3.62 -11.38 8.98
C LEU A 184 -3.29 -11.35 7.48
N LEU A 185 -2.00 -11.26 7.13
CA LEU A 185 -1.52 -11.34 5.75
C LEU A 185 -1.88 -12.68 5.11
N HIS A 186 -1.58 -13.79 5.77
CA HIS A 186 -1.91 -15.12 5.28
C HIS A 186 -3.43 -15.34 5.15
N THR A 187 -4.20 -14.88 6.15
CA THR A 187 -5.67 -14.96 6.11
C THR A 187 -6.24 -14.16 4.95
N PHE A 188 -5.64 -13.02 4.61
CA PHE A 188 -6.02 -12.25 3.43
C PHE A 188 -5.81 -13.08 2.15
N ILE A 189 -4.64 -13.70 2.00
CA ILE A 189 -4.29 -14.47 0.80
C ILE A 189 -5.17 -15.71 0.63
N ILE A 190 -5.33 -16.52 1.68
CA ILE A 190 -6.21 -17.72 1.65
C ILE A 190 -7.62 -17.37 1.20
N ARG A 191 -8.14 -16.21 1.66
CA ARG A 191 -9.51 -15.78 1.34
C ARG A 191 -9.68 -15.36 -0.11
N LEU A 192 -8.60 -15.21 -0.87
CA LEU A 192 -8.69 -14.98 -2.31
C LEU A 192 -9.03 -16.29 -3.04
N SER A 193 -8.59 -17.44 -2.53
CA SER A 193 -8.77 -18.74 -3.19
C SER A 193 -10.16 -19.33 -2.99
N PRO A 194 -10.86 -19.68 -4.09
CA PRO A 194 -12.11 -20.45 -4.02
C PRO A 194 -11.94 -21.85 -3.40
N HIS A 195 -10.73 -22.41 -3.47
CA HIS A 195 -10.42 -23.75 -2.98
C HIS A 195 -10.09 -23.76 -1.48
N GLU A 196 -9.60 -22.64 -0.94
CA GLU A 196 -9.12 -22.59 0.45
C GLU A 196 -10.07 -21.86 1.41
N SER A 197 -11.08 -21.13 0.91
CA SER A 197 -11.98 -20.36 1.77
C SER A 197 -13.42 -20.35 1.32
N ILE A 198 -14.34 -20.84 2.15
CA ILE A 198 -15.80 -20.73 1.92
C ILE A 198 -16.30 -19.27 1.81
N THR A 199 -15.51 -18.30 2.28
CA THR A 199 -15.86 -16.86 2.25
C THR A 199 -15.29 -16.11 1.05
N TRP A 200 -14.65 -16.78 0.11
CA TRP A 200 -13.96 -16.15 -1.03
C TRP A 200 -14.85 -15.16 -1.79
N ARG A 201 -16.11 -15.52 -2.09
CA ARG A 201 -17.06 -14.63 -2.78
C ARG A 201 -17.33 -13.34 -2.02
N ARG A 202 -17.36 -13.38 -0.69
CA ARG A 202 -17.52 -12.17 0.13
C ARG A 202 -16.26 -11.34 0.08
N HIS A 203 -15.10 -11.99 0.18
CA HIS A 203 -13.82 -11.32 0.14
C HIS A 203 -13.61 -10.57 -1.18
N TRP A 204 -13.86 -11.21 -2.33
CA TRP A 204 -13.78 -10.57 -3.64
C TRP A 204 -14.77 -9.41 -3.83
N ARG A 205 -15.97 -9.50 -3.25
CA ARG A 205 -16.90 -8.36 -3.20
C ARG A 205 -16.35 -7.19 -2.39
N ASP A 206 -15.72 -7.46 -1.25
CA ASP A 206 -15.06 -6.43 -0.44
C ASP A 206 -13.88 -5.80 -1.18
N LEU A 207 -13.22 -6.57 -2.06
CA LEU A 207 -12.19 -6.08 -2.98
C LEU A 207 -12.78 -5.37 -4.21
N GLY A 208 -14.10 -5.24 -4.33
CA GLY A 208 -14.75 -4.46 -5.39
C GLY A 208 -15.20 -5.25 -6.62
N VAL A 209 -15.14 -6.58 -6.60
CA VAL A 209 -15.78 -7.43 -7.63
C VAL A 209 -17.25 -7.63 -7.26
N ILE A 210 -18.11 -6.74 -7.75
CA ILE A 210 -19.52 -6.68 -7.33
C ILE A 210 -20.43 -7.52 -8.25
N SER A 211 -20.05 -7.68 -9.52
CA SER A 211 -20.86 -8.43 -10.50
C SER A 211 -20.87 -9.93 -10.17
N PRO A 212 -22.05 -10.56 -10.03
CA PRO A 212 -22.15 -12.00 -9.82
C PRO A 212 -21.49 -12.81 -10.93
N ALA A 213 -21.63 -12.39 -12.19
CA ALA A 213 -21.00 -13.06 -13.33
C ALA A 213 -19.47 -13.07 -13.21
N LEU A 214 -18.88 -11.94 -12.83
CA LEU A 214 -17.43 -11.85 -12.60
C LEU A 214 -16.98 -12.73 -11.43
N LEU A 215 -17.79 -12.84 -10.38
CA LEU A 215 -17.50 -13.73 -9.25
C LEU A 215 -17.51 -15.20 -9.68
N ASP A 216 -18.45 -15.59 -10.54
CA ASP A 216 -18.54 -16.98 -11.03
C ASP A 216 -17.40 -17.35 -11.98
N ASP A 217 -16.72 -16.37 -12.58
CA ASP A 217 -15.56 -16.60 -13.43
C ASP A 217 -14.24 -16.69 -12.63
N ILE A 218 -14.19 -16.23 -11.37
CA ILE A 218 -12.98 -16.27 -10.52
C ILE A 218 -12.37 -17.67 -10.41
N PRO A 219 -13.12 -18.77 -10.18
CA PRO A 219 -12.56 -20.12 -10.10
C PRO A 219 -11.87 -20.60 -11.39
N CYS A 220 -12.08 -19.90 -12.50
CA CYS A 220 -11.50 -20.21 -13.81
C CYS A 220 -10.59 -19.06 -14.32
N THR A 221 -10.14 -18.17 -13.43
CA THR A 221 -9.35 -17.00 -13.80
C THR A 221 -7.96 -17.04 -13.17
N SER A 222 -6.96 -16.69 -13.98
CA SER A 222 -5.62 -16.30 -13.51
C SER A 222 -5.55 -14.78 -13.39
N ILE A 223 -5.14 -14.29 -12.21
CA ILE A 223 -5.08 -12.86 -11.89
C ILE A 223 -3.62 -12.46 -11.71
N GLY A 224 -3.16 -11.55 -12.56
CA GLY A 224 -1.79 -11.07 -12.57
C GLY A 224 -1.60 -9.80 -11.75
N ILE A 225 -0.96 -9.88 -10.60
CA ILE A 225 -0.69 -8.71 -9.75
C ILE A 225 0.64 -8.07 -10.13
N THR A 226 0.66 -6.75 -10.30
CA THR A 226 1.91 -6.04 -10.60
C THR A 226 2.93 -6.21 -9.48
N GLN A 227 4.19 -6.49 -9.86
CA GLN A 227 5.31 -6.57 -8.91
C GLN A 227 5.57 -5.22 -8.23
N LEU A 228 6.08 -5.24 -6.99
CA LEU A 228 6.21 -4.02 -6.17
C LEU A 228 7.08 -2.93 -6.81
N ASP A 229 8.21 -3.32 -7.40
CA ASP A 229 9.16 -2.46 -8.13
C ASP A 229 8.62 -1.99 -9.49
N GLN A 230 7.55 -2.61 -9.97
CA GLN A 230 6.91 -2.27 -11.25
C GLN A 230 5.71 -1.33 -11.09
N ILE A 231 5.27 -1.08 -9.86
CA ILE A 231 4.19 -0.15 -9.56
C ILE A 231 4.80 1.25 -9.43
N TRP A 232 4.41 2.17 -10.31
CA TRP A 232 4.72 3.61 -10.23
C TRP A 232 6.19 3.99 -10.48
N GLU A 233 7.15 3.20 -10.01
CA GLU A 233 8.59 3.44 -10.15
C GLU A 233 9.03 3.54 -11.62
N PRO A 234 8.65 2.63 -12.54
CA PRO A 234 9.08 2.76 -13.93
C PRO A 234 8.47 3.99 -14.62
N LEU A 235 7.23 4.36 -14.25
CA LEU A 235 6.58 5.56 -14.75
C LEU A 235 7.33 6.82 -14.28
N ILE A 236 7.73 6.91 -13.01
CA ILE A 236 8.51 8.04 -12.50
C ILE A 236 9.88 8.07 -13.18
N ALA A 237 10.55 6.93 -13.33
CA ALA A 237 11.85 6.87 -14.01
C ALA A 237 11.76 7.35 -15.47
N GLU A 238 10.70 7.01 -16.20
CA GLU A 238 10.43 7.54 -17.55
C GLU A 238 10.23 9.06 -17.54
N MET A 239 9.55 9.59 -16.52
CA MET A 239 9.29 11.02 -16.38
C MET A 239 10.52 11.83 -15.93
N MET A 240 11.51 11.17 -15.34
CA MET A 240 12.79 11.78 -14.93
C MET A 240 13.81 11.85 -16.06
N ARG A 241 13.53 11.23 -17.23
CA ARG A 241 14.44 11.27 -18.38
C ARG A 241 14.67 12.71 -18.88
N PRO A 242 15.88 13.03 -19.38
CA PRO A 242 16.22 14.39 -19.83
C PRO A 242 15.23 14.96 -20.84
N GLU A 243 14.72 14.12 -21.74
CA GLU A 243 13.82 14.48 -22.83
C GLU A 243 12.42 14.87 -22.35
N ASN A 244 12.05 14.49 -21.12
CA ASN A 244 10.70 14.64 -20.60
C ASN A 244 10.54 15.93 -19.77
N ARG A 245 9.66 16.84 -20.17
CA ARG A 245 9.50 18.18 -19.55
C ARG A 245 8.65 18.19 -18.28
N VAL A 246 8.27 17.04 -17.73
CA VAL A 246 7.34 16.99 -16.59
C VAL A 246 7.97 17.45 -15.28
N PHE A 247 9.27 17.18 -15.07
CA PHE A 247 9.98 17.57 -13.86
C PHE A 247 11.15 18.50 -14.18
N THR A 248 11.42 19.43 -13.27
CA THR A 248 12.56 20.35 -13.37
C THR A 248 13.88 19.61 -13.11
N GLU A 249 15.00 20.18 -13.57
CA GLU A 249 16.33 19.61 -13.32
C GLU A 249 16.62 19.46 -11.82
N HIS A 250 16.22 20.44 -11.01
CA HIS A 250 16.32 20.37 -9.56
C HIS A 250 15.55 19.17 -8.97
N GLN A 251 14.33 18.91 -9.46
CA GLN A 251 13.54 17.76 -9.02
C GLN A 251 14.18 16.43 -9.42
N ARG A 252 14.82 16.36 -10.60
CA ARG A 252 15.54 15.16 -11.05
C ARG A 252 16.77 14.85 -10.19
N MET A 253 17.59 15.86 -9.90
CA MET A 253 18.74 15.70 -8.99
C MET A 253 18.27 15.23 -7.61
N LYS A 254 17.21 15.85 -7.09
CA LYS A 254 16.63 15.48 -5.79
C LYS A 254 16.04 14.08 -5.78
N TYR A 255 15.41 13.65 -6.87
CA TYR A 255 14.92 12.29 -7.03
C TYR A 255 16.04 11.26 -6.88
N GLU A 256 17.19 11.49 -7.53
CA GLU A 256 18.32 10.58 -7.44
C GLU A 256 18.87 10.51 -6.00
N GLU A 257 19.04 11.66 -5.35
CA GLU A 257 19.50 11.73 -3.95
C GLU A 257 18.56 10.99 -3.00
N VAL A 258 17.26 11.20 -3.13
CA VAL A 258 16.24 10.58 -2.26
C VAL A 258 16.13 9.08 -2.52
N ARG A 259 16.27 8.65 -3.78
CA ARG A 259 16.29 7.23 -4.17
C ARG A 259 17.46 6.48 -3.54
N ILE A 260 18.65 7.06 -3.59
CA ILE A 260 19.87 6.48 -2.99
C ILE A 260 19.78 6.46 -1.46
N SER A 261 19.43 7.60 -0.86
CA SER A 261 19.40 7.75 0.59
C SER A 261 18.23 7.03 1.26
N LYS A 262 17.17 6.72 0.50
CA LYS A 262 15.89 6.17 1.00
C LYS A 262 15.28 6.99 2.14
N LYS A 263 15.59 8.29 2.20
CA LYS A 263 15.10 9.25 3.20
C LYS A 263 13.77 9.90 2.78
N TYR A 264 12.84 9.09 2.28
CA TYR A 264 11.56 9.56 1.73
C TYR A 264 10.76 10.43 2.70
N ILE A 265 10.73 10.07 3.99
CA ILE A 265 10.00 10.85 5.01
C ILE A 265 10.58 12.24 5.25
N ASN A 266 11.91 12.38 5.22
CA ASN A 266 12.57 13.67 5.39
C ASN A 266 12.23 14.60 4.22
N GLU A 267 12.19 14.03 3.02
CA GLU A 267 11.82 14.76 1.82
C GLU A 267 10.35 15.21 1.82
N ILE A 268 9.42 14.32 2.20
CA ILE A 268 8.00 14.66 2.35
C ILE A 268 7.79 15.81 3.34
N MET A 269 8.60 15.84 4.39
CA MET A 269 8.41 16.75 5.51
C MET A 269 9.15 18.07 5.32
N GLY A 270 10.20 18.07 4.49
CA GLY A 270 11.04 19.22 4.17
C GLY A 270 12.17 19.47 5.18
N TYR A 271 12.40 18.54 6.09
CA TYR A 271 13.44 18.62 7.12
C TYR A 271 13.78 17.22 7.66
N ASP A 272 14.95 17.08 8.29
CA ASP A 272 15.37 15.82 8.89
C ASP A 272 14.65 15.58 10.22
N ILE A 273 13.59 14.77 10.20
CA ILE A 273 12.84 14.40 11.41
C ILE A 273 13.66 13.44 12.29
N MET A 274 14.64 12.75 11.71
CA MET A 274 15.42 11.72 12.40
C MET A 274 16.66 12.30 13.10
N ARG A 275 16.91 13.61 13.03
CA ARG A 275 18.08 14.30 13.61
C ARG A 275 18.20 14.19 15.15
N GLY A 276 17.20 13.63 15.83
CA GLY A 276 17.21 13.33 17.28
C GLY A 276 17.39 11.85 17.62
N ARG A 277 17.60 10.96 16.64
CA ARG A 277 17.76 9.52 16.88
C ARG A 277 19.19 9.26 17.38
N ARG A 278 19.35 8.98 18.68
CA ARG A 278 20.52 8.21 19.13
C ARG A 278 20.44 6.85 18.43
N VAL A 279 21.46 6.49 17.69
CA VAL A 279 21.62 5.13 17.20
C VAL A 279 21.73 4.29 18.47
N ASN A 280 20.71 3.48 18.80
CA ASN A 280 20.88 2.42 19.80
C ASN A 280 21.86 1.42 19.20
N ILE A 281 23.15 1.71 19.38
CA ILE A 281 24.23 0.75 19.42
C ILE A 281 24.15 0.22 20.84
N ASP A 282 23.20 -0.70 21.10
CA ASP A 282 23.12 -1.38 22.39
C ASP A 282 22.37 -2.72 22.23
N ASP A 283 22.73 -3.47 21.18
CA ASP A 283 22.61 -4.94 21.16
C ASP A 283 24.01 -5.51 21.37
N SER A 284 24.62 -5.15 22.49
CA SER A 284 25.84 -5.76 23.00
C SER A 284 25.70 -5.81 24.51
N ASP A 285 24.87 -6.72 25.01
CA ASP A 285 25.05 -7.20 26.37
C ASP A 285 25.06 -8.73 26.40
N ALA A 286 26.28 -9.20 26.63
CA ALA A 286 26.73 -10.44 27.23
C ALA A 286 25.88 -11.71 27.05
N GLY A 287 26.39 -12.59 26.19
CA GLY A 287 26.42 -14.00 26.55
C GLY A 287 27.55 -14.21 27.54
N GLU A 288 27.22 -14.56 28.78
CA GLU A 288 28.06 -15.41 29.62
C GLU A 288 27.20 -16.60 30.03
N GLY A 289 27.65 -17.79 29.62
CA GLY A 289 27.09 -19.05 30.03
C GLY A 289 27.77 -19.57 31.30
N ASP A 290 26.96 -20.29 32.07
CA ASP A 290 27.21 -21.47 32.90
C ASP A 290 28.46 -21.61 33.79
N ASP A 291 28.14 -21.89 35.07
CA ASP A 291 28.72 -22.91 35.96
C ASP A 291 30.23 -22.92 36.25
N LEU A 292 30.58 -22.44 37.46
CA LEU A 292 31.18 -23.22 38.58
C LEU A 292 31.53 -22.32 39.77
#